data_AF-A0AAP2DZG0-F1
#
_entry.id   AF-A0AAP2DZG0-F1
#
_cell.length_a   1.000
_cell.length_b   1.000
_cell.length_c   1.000
_cell.angle_alpha   90.00
_cell.angle_beta   90.00
_cell.angle_gamma   90.00
#
_symmetry.space_group_name_H-M   'P 1'
#
loop_
_entity.id
_entity.type
_entity.pdbx_description
1 polymer ?
#
loop_
_entity_poly.entity_id
_entity_poly.type
_entity_poly.pdbx_seq_one_letter_code
_entity_poly.pdbx_strand_id
1 'polypeptide(L)'
;MKLYRSILLVTGIVLAGCEDFLSKIPDNRTQLDSKEKISEVLVTAYPDGNYMPFCEAMSDNVEDNLSQSQDVINTDAYFWRDITASSQDSPENYWNTCYSAIAAANHALQAIEQAGSSAEYNAERGEGLICRAYAHFMLVNLFSQQYDPLTAAYLPGIPYVTEPETESLKGYTRGTVQSVYEMIEKDLVEALPLINDEEYVTEDADASGVPHYHFTRAAAQTFAARFYLFKRDWNKVIEHAGKVFNNGDFAANLRPWNSTYGTYSAEQMMAAYTRSTEKANLLLTGCISNWFVSFRILRYSTGINRMREIMAPNPTGGNYAYSLISNSNQIYAVPKYREHFVRTSTNANTGFSYTFIPLFTAEEALLSRAEAYAQLERTEEALADMNLWVSKRVSGYVPQYHNLSANRLYNFYGETNNQKATLRAVLDLRRAEFIHEGMRWFDIRRHNITVVHTTRDGERYELKPGDPRRALQLPAEAITLAGLEPNPR
;
A
#
# COMPACT_ATOMS: atom_id res chain seq x y z
N MET A 1 -43.25 53.44 71.38
CA MET A 1 -42.25 52.70 70.58
C MET A 1 -42.85 52.49 69.19
N LYS A 2 -42.45 53.31 68.21
CA LYS A 2 -42.88 53.25 66.81
C LYS A 2 -41.70 52.71 66.01
N LEU A 3 -41.91 51.68 65.18
CA LEU A 3 -40.89 51.20 64.24
C LEU A 3 -41.43 51.19 62.81
N TYR A 4 -40.60 51.71 61.93
CA TYR A 4 -40.83 52.01 60.52
C TYR A 4 -40.97 50.74 59.66
N ARG A 5 -41.88 50.76 58.69
CA ARG A 5 -41.90 49.82 57.56
C ARG A 5 -41.34 50.54 56.32
N SER A 6 -40.13 50.21 55.94
CA SER A 6 -39.51 50.66 54.69
C SER A 6 -39.89 49.71 53.56
N ILE A 7 -40.41 50.29 52.49
CA ILE A 7 -40.81 49.65 51.23
C ILE A 7 -39.54 49.32 50.44
N LEU A 8 -39.42 48.08 49.94
CA LEU A 8 -38.37 47.66 49.01
C LEU A 8 -39.05 47.30 47.68
N LEU A 9 -38.76 48.13 46.68
CA LEU A 9 -39.16 48.00 45.27
C LEU A 9 -38.35 46.86 44.64
N VAL A 10 -39.01 45.81 44.14
CA VAL A 10 -38.36 44.78 43.32
C VAL A 10 -38.58 45.14 41.85
N THR A 11 -37.54 45.64 41.21
CA THR A 11 -37.51 45.92 39.77
C THR A 11 -37.24 44.62 39.03
N GLY A 12 -38.22 44.13 38.27
CA GLY A 12 -38.07 42.96 37.40
C GLY A 12 -37.23 43.28 36.17
N ILE A 13 -36.06 42.66 36.05
CA ILE A 13 -35.28 42.63 34.81
C ILE A 13 -35.83 41.47 33.98
N VAL A 14 -36.56 41.81 32.92
CA VAL A 14 -36.93 40.88 31.85
C VAL A 14 -35.68 40.66 31.01
N LEU A 15 -35.07 39.49 31.15
CA LEU A 15 -34.06 39.00 30.20
C LEU A 15 -34.79 38.58 28.92
N ALA A 16 -34.82 39.48 27.93
CA ALA A 16 -35.08 39.09 26.55
C ALA A 16 -33.85 38.30 26.06
N GLY A 17 -33.95 36.97 26.10
CA GLY A 17 -32.96 36.08 25.50
C GLY A 17 -33.07 36.14 23.97
N CYS A 18 -31.97 36.48 23.30
CA CYS A 18 -31.80 36.17 21.88
C CYS A 18 -31.64 34.65 21.75
N GLU A 19 -32.73 33.93 21.45
CA GLU A 19 -32.67 32.50 21.12
C GLU A 19 -31.91 32.23 19.80
N ASP A 20 -31.77 33.23 18.91
CA ASP A 20 -31.20 33.05 17.58
C ASP A 20 -29.66 33.10 17.48
N PHE A 21 -28.95 33.50 18.54
CA PHE A 21 -27.48 33.57 18.51
C PHE A 21 -26.80 32.28 18.99
N LEU A 22 -27.52 31.43 19.73
CA LEU A 22 -27.04 30.14 20.26
C LEU A 22 -27.61 28.92 19.51
N SER A 23 -28.56 29.12 18.59
CA SER A 23 -29.18 28.04 17.80
C SER A 23 -28.42 27.69 16.52
N LYS A 24 -27.39 28.47 16.15
CA LYS A 24 -26.41 28.06 15.15
C LYS A 24 -25.19 27.50 15.86
N ILE A 25 -25.13 26.18 16.00
CA ILE A 25 -23.83 25.50 15.91
C ILE A 25 -23.21 26.04 14.62
N PRO A 26 -22.00 26.63 14.63
CA PRO A 26 -21.31 26.96 13.39
C PRO A 26 -21.16 25.64 12.65
N ASP A 27 -22.01 25.42 11.65
CA ASP A 27 -21.87 24.30 10.74
C ASP A 27 -20.66 24.63 9.87
N ASN A 28 -19.48 24.38 10.45
CA ASN A 28 -18.19 24.50 9.80
C ASN A 28 -17.92 23.25 8.94
N ARG A 29 -18.96 22.48 8.57
CA ARG A 29 -18.88 21.54 7.46
C ARG A 29 -18.65 22.38 6.21
N THR A 30 -17.41 22.37 5.71
CA THR A 30 -17.08 22.92 4.40
C THR A 30 -18.10 22.39 3.39
N GLN A 31 -18.96 23.27 2.86
CA GLN A 31 -19.89 22.88 1.80
C GLN A 31 -19.05 22.57 0.56
N LEU A 32 -19.15 21.33 0.06
CA LEU A 32 -18.51 20.87 -1.16
C LEU A 32 -19.37 21.26 -2.37
N ASP A 33 -19.35 22.55 -2.69
CA ASP A 33 -20.20 23.20 -3.69
C ASP A 33 -19.44 23.62 -4.96
N SER A 34 -18.14 23.34 -5.05
CA SER A 34 -17.30 23.65 -6.22
C SER A 34 -16.34 22.50 -6.55
N LYS A 35 -15.87 22.47 -7.81
CA LYS A 35 -14.89 21.48 -8.29
C LYS A 35 -13.61 21.53 -7.46
N GLU A 36 -13.11 22.73 -7.18
CA GLU A 36 -11.88 22.95 -6.41
C GLU A 36 -11.97 22.38 -5.00
N LYS A 37 -13.10 22.62 -4.29
CA LYS A 37 -13.30 22.07 -2.94
C LYS A 37 -13.40 20.54 -2.94
N ILE A 38 -13.99 19.97 -3.99
CA ILE A 38 -14.06 18.52 -4.16
C ILE A 38 -12.64 17.96 -4.37
N SER A 39 -11.84 18.58 -5.23
CA SER A 39 -10.43 18.22 -5.45
C SER A 39 -9.60 18.32 -4.16
N GLU A 40 -9.80 19.36 -3.34
CA GLU A 40 -9.13 19.51 -2.04
C GLU A 40 -9.45 18.37 -1.07
N VAL A 41 -10.71 17.90 -1.02
CA VAL A 41 -11.09 16.73 -0.21
C VAL A 41 -10.47 15.45 -0.75
N LEU A 42 -10.38 15.29 -2.07
CA LEU A 42 -9.81 14.09 -2.70
C LEU A 42 -8.32 13.89 -2.38
N VAL A 43 -7.57 14.94 -2.06
CA VAL A 43 -6.19 14.83 -1.56
C VAL A 43 -6.14 13.97 -0.28
N THR A 44 -7.21 13.93 0.52
CA THR A 44 -7.32 13.09 1.73
C THR A 44 -7.94 11.72 1.48
N ALA A 45 -8.32 11.40 0.24
CA ALA A 45 -8.88 10.10 -0.14
C ALA A 45 -7.81 9.01 -0.38
N TYR A 46 -6.54 9.32 -0.12
CA TYR A 46 -5.43 8.39 -0.18
C TYR A 46 -5.08 7.91 1.22
N PRO A 47 -5.04 6.59 1.50
CA PRO A 47 -4.61 6.10 2.80
C PRO A 47 -3.17 6.55 3.12
N ASP A 48 -2.99 7.19 4.26
CA ASP A 48 -1.72 7.74 4.75
C ASP A 48 -1.07 6.89 5.87
N GLY A 49 -1.59 5.68 6.11
CA GLY A 49 -0.97 4.67 6.95
C GLY A 49 0.06 3.82 6.19
N ASN A 50 1.02 3.23 6.92
CA ASN A 50 2.04 2.35 6.34
C ASN A 50 1.82 0.88 6.73
N TYR A 51 1.65 0.00 5.74
CA TYR A 51 1.46 -1.44 5.95
C TYR A 51 2.77 -2.25 5.97
N MET A 52 3.86 -1.67 5.47
CA MET A 52 5.14 -2.38 5.30
C MET A 52 5.72 -2.95 6.59
N PRO A 53 5.67 -2.25 7.75
CA PRO A 53 6.31 -2.71 8.97
C PRO A 53 5.82 -4.07 9.46
N PHE A 54 4.51 -4.28 9.53
CA PHE A 54 3.94 -5.56 9.92
C PHE A 54 3.98 -6.58 8.77
N CYS A 55 3.85 -6.17 7.51
CA CYS A 55 3.89 -7.10 6.38
C CYS A 55 5.27 -7.73 6.19
N GLU A 56 6.36 -6.94 6.28
CA GLU A 56 7.71 -7.49 6.18
C GLU A 56 8.02 -8.44 7.34
N ALA A 57 7.62 -8.08 8.56
CA ALA A 57 7.85 -8.91 9.75
C ALA A 57 7.06 -10.23 9.72
N MET A 58 5.90 -10.30 9.06
CA MET A 58 5.15 -11.53 8.83
C MET A 58 5.71 -12.42 7.71
N SER A 59 6.62 -11.89 6.89
CA SER A 59 7.11 -12.53 5.67
C SER A 59 8.38 -13.37 5.90
N ASP A 60 8.75 -14.20 4.93
CA ASP A 60 10.03 -14.94 4.93
C ASP A 60 11.27 -14.07 4.59
N ASN A 61 11.15 -12.73 4.54
CA ASN A 61 12.29 -11.83 4.34
C ASN A 61 13.06 -11.50 5.63
N VAL A 62 12.54 -11.89 6.79
CA VAL A 62 13.10 -11.54 8.10
C VAL A 62 13.67 -12.74 8.82
N GLU A 63 14.52 -12.48 9.80
CA GLU A 63 15.02 -13.48 10.74
C GLU A 63 15.13 -12.87 12.14
N ASP A 64 15.23 -13.71 13.18
CA ASP A 64 15.60 -13.27 14.52
C ASP A 64 17.10 -12.90 14.55
N ASN A 65 17.40 -11.66 14.17
CA ASN A 65 18.76 -11.14 14.05
C ASN A 65 19.37 -10.79 15.41
N LEU A 66 20.59 -10.22 15.44
CA LEU A 66 21.33 -9.95 16.68
C LEU A 66 20.85 -8.72 17.47
N SER A 67 19.95 -7.92 16.91
CA SER A 67 19.47 -6.70 17.55
C SER A 67 18.62 -7.00 18.78
N GLN A 68 18.73 -6.10 19.77
CA GLN A 68 17.89 -6.09 20.96
C GLN A 68 16.73 -5.08 20.84
N SER A 69 16.73 -4.26 19.79
CA SER A 69 15.66 -3.29 19.53
C SER A 69 14.41 -4.03 19.08
N GLN A 70 13.33 -3.90 19.84
CA GLN A 70 12.06 -4.55 19.60
C GLN A 70 10.94 -3.54 19.83
N ASP A 71 9.90 -3.66 19.02
CA ASP A 71 8.59 -3.10 19.30
C ASP A 71 7.55 -4.23 19.19
N VAL A 72 6.33 -3.95 19.68
CA VAL A 72 5.24 -4.92 19.73
C VAL A 72 4.77 -5.29 18.31
N ILE A 73 4.71 -4.32 17.39
CA ILE A 73 4.24 -4.54 16.02
C ILE A 73 5.14 -5.55 15.30
N ASN A 74 6.45 -5.36 15.34
CA ASN A 74 7.46 -6.22 14.72
C ASN A 74 7.51 -7.60 15.39
N THR A 75 7.45 -7.64 16.72
CA THR A 75 7.52 -8.90 17.47
C THR A 75 6.29 -9.77 17.23
N ASP A 76 5.09 -9.22 17.38
CA ASP A 76 3.86 -9.99 17.22
C ASP A 76 3.60 -10.36 15.76
N ALA A 77 3.97 -9.49 14.80
CA ALA A 77 3.97 -9.83 13.38
C ALA A 77 4.88 -11.03 13.08
N TYR A 78 6.11 -11.06 13.63
CA TYR A 78 7.02 -12.20 13.44
C TYR A 78 6.44 -13.51 13.97
N PHE A 79 5.66 -13.49 15.05
CA PHE A 79 5.03 -14.71 15.57
C PHE A 79 3.61 -14.96 15.05
N TRP A 80 3.10 -14.14 14.13
CA TRP A 80 1.71 -14.13 13.68
C TRP A 80 0.71 -14.11 14.84
N ARG A 81 1.02 -13.33 15.87
CA ARG A 81 0.14 -13.05 17.01
C ARG A 81 -0.75 -11.87 16.69
N ASP A 82 -1.83 -11.73 17.45
CA ASP A 82 -2.68 -10.56 17.35
C ASP A 82 -1.94 -9.31 17.82
N ILE A 83 -1.75 -8.38 16.89
CA ILE A 83 -1.07 -7.11 17.14
C ILE A 83 -2.10 -6.16 17.76
N THR A 84 -1.99 -5.94 19.08
CA THR A 84 -2.93 -5.07 19.82
C THR A 84 -2.49 -3.60 19.87
N ALA A 85 -1.40 -3.26 19.19
CA ALA A 85 -0.94 -1.88 19.10
C ALA A 85 -1.85 -1.07 18.16
N SER A 86 -2.20 0.14 18.58
CA SER A 86 -2.98 1.11 17.80
C SER A 86 -2.17 2.30 17.30
N SER A 87 -0.86 2.32 17.61
CA SER A 87 0.05 3.39 17.22
C SER A 87 0.25 3.46 15.70
N GLN A 88 0.93 4.52 15.24
CA GLN A 88 1.55 4.58 13.92
C GLN A 88 2.16 3.23 13.50
N ASP A 89 2.08 2.92 12.20
CA ASP A 89 2.63 1.71 11.58
C ASP A 89 1.96 0.39 12.03
N SER A 90 0.90 0.44 12.84
CA SER A 90 0.14 -0.75 13.26
C SER A 90 -0.95 -1.14 12.26
N PRO A 91 -1.44 -2.39 12.29
CA PRO A 91 -2.63 -2.78 11.53
C PRO A 91 -3.85 -1.91 11.82
N GLU A 92 -4.10 -1.56 13.09
CA GLU A 92 -5.24 -0.74 13.46
C GLU A 92 -5.13 0.68 12.90
N ASN A 93 -3.95 1.30 12.95
CA ASN A 93 -3.70 2.57 12.29
C ASN A 93 -3.93 2.48 10.78
N TYR A 94 -3.45 1.42 10.13
CA TYR A 94 -3.67 1.22 8.69
C TYR A 94 -5.16 1.02 8.35
N TRP A 95 -5.90 0.28 9.17
CA TRP A 95 -7.35 0.12 9.03
C TRP A 95 -8.07 1.47 9.10
N ASN A 96 -7.77 2.26 10.14
CA ASN A 96 -8.42 3.55 10.38
C ASN A 96 -8.13 4.53 9.24
N THR A 97 -6.87 4.65 8.80
CA THR A 97 -6.48 5.54 7.69
C THR A 97 -7.15 5.14 6.36
N CYS A 98 -7.34 3.84 6.11
CA CYS A 98 -8.10 3.39 4.94
C CYS A 98 -9.58 3.79 5.02
N TYR A 99 -10.25 3.61 6.16
CA TYR A 99 -11.65 4.02 6.30
C TYR A 99 -11.84 5.56 6.32
N SER A 100 -10.86 6.32 6.82
CA SER A 100 -10.84 7.79 6.67
C SER A 100 -10.72 8.20 5.20
N ALA A 101 -9.84 7.57 4.43
CA ALA A 101 -9.71 7.80 2.99
C ALA A 101 -11.00 7.44 2.22
N ILE A 102 -11.65 6.33 2.59
CA ILE A 102 -12.95 5.94 2.04
C ILE A 102 -14.03 6.99 2.34
N ALA A 103 -14.06 7.52 3.56
CA ALA A 103 -15.02 8.56 3.93
C ALA A 103 -14.81 9.84 3.11
N ALA A 104 -13.57 10.28 2.90
CA ALA A 104 -13.24 11.41 2.04
C ALA A 104 -13.69 11.18 0.58
N ALA A 105 -13.40 10.00 0.03
CA ALA A 105 -13.87 9.62 -1.31
C ALA A 105 -15.41 9.64 -1.40
N ASN A 106 -16.11 9.10 -0.40
CA ASN A 106 -17.57 9.07 -0.38
C ASN A 106 -18.18 10.48 -0.27
N HIS A 107 -17.58 11.39 0.50
CA HIS A 107 -18.02 12.78 0.56
C HIS A 107 -17.85 13.49 -0.79
N ALA A 108 -16.71 13.30 -1.46
CA ALA A 108 -16.47 13.84 -2.80
C ALA A 108 -17.49 13.29 -3.81
N LEU A 109 -17.70 11.97 -3.84
CA LEU A 109 -18.64 11.32 -4.75
C LEU A 109 -20.09 11.76 -4.51
N GLN A 110 -20.49 11.92 -3.24
CA GLN A 110 -21.82 12.43 -2.89
C GLN A 110 -22.01 13.88 -3.34
N ALA A 111 -20.99 14.73 -3.17
CA ALA A 111 -21.04 16.12 -3.63
C ALA A 111 -21.19 16.22 -5.15
N ILE A 112 -20.45 15.39 -5.91
CA ILE A 112 -20.57 15.28 -7.37
C ILE A 112 -21.97 14.80 -7.78
N GLU A 113 -22.53 13.83 -7.07
CA GLU A 113 -23.89 13.35 -7.32
C GLU A 113 -24.92 14.47 -7.10
N GLN A 114 -24.80 15.22 -6.02
CA GLN A 114 -25.66 16.37 -5.70
C GLN A 114 -25.51 17.53 -6.69
N ALA A 115 -24.33 17.71 -7.28
CA ALA A 115 -24.06 18.63 -8.37
C ALA A 115 -24.59 18.14 -9.74
N GLY A 116 -25.30 17.00 -9.78
CA GLY A 116 -25.95 16.47 -10.97
C GLY A 116 -25.06 15.58 -11.85
N SER A 117 -23.86 15.20 -11.37
CA SER A 117 -22.90 14.35 -12.11
C SER A 117 -22.62 14.86 -13.53
N SER A 118 -22.45 16.18 -13.68
CA SER A 118 -22.08 16.78 -14.96
C SER A 118 -20.69 16.29 -15.41
N ALA A 119 -20.42 16.36 -16.72
CA ALA A 119 -19.15 15.92 -17.29
C ALA A 119 -17.93 16.73 -16.78
N GLU A 120 -18.17 17.89 -16.17
CA GLU A 120 -17.15 18.75 -15.55
C GLU A 120 -16.45 18.06 -14.36
N TYR A 121 -17.16 17.17 -13.65
CA TYR A 121 -16.66 16.44 -12.47
C TYR A 121 -16.13 15.05 -12.80
N ASN A 122 -15.97 14.70 -14.08
CA ASN A 122 -15.60 13.34 -14.47
C ASN A 122 -14.25 12.92 -13.85
N ALA A 123 -13.26 13.82 -13.85
CA ALA A 123 -11.94 13.52 -13.30
C ALA A 123 -11.99 13.27 -11.79
N GLU A 124 -12.65 14.16 -11.02
CA GLU A 124 -12.84 14.02 -9.57
C GLU A 124 -13.62 12.76 -9.25
N ARG A 125 -14.61 12.42 -10.07
CA ARG A 125 -15.39 11.19 -9.92
C ARG A 125 -14.53 9.96 -10.15
N GLY A 126 -13.70 9.96 -11.20
CA GLY A 126 -12.74 8.90 -11.47
C GLY A 126 -11.78 8.69 -10.32
N GLU A 127 -11.20 9.78 -9.80
CA GLU A 127 -10.27 9.75 -8.67
C GLU A 127 -10.94 9.26 -7.38
N GLY A 128 -12.12 9.78 -7.04
CA GLY A 128 -12.86 9.33 -5.86
C GLY A 128 -13.19 7.84 -5.90
N LEU A 129 -13.66 7.34 -7.05
CA LEU A 129 -13.95 5.92 -7.24
C LEU A 129 -12.70 5.04 -7.10
N ILE A 130 -11.58 5.42 -7.74
CA ILE A 130 -10.37 4.59 -7.69
C ILE A 130 -9.68 4.62 -6.32
N CYS A 131 -9.71 5.76 -5.62
CA CYS A 131 -9.23 5.89 -4.24
C CYS A 131 -10.05 4.99 -3.29
N ARG A 132 -11.39 5.02 -3.42
CA ARG A 132 -12.28 4.13 -2.67
C ARG A 132 -12.00 2.66 -2.97
N ALA A 133 -11.83 2.30 -4.24
CA ALA A 133 -11.48 0.95 -4.66
C ALA A 133 -10.14 0.48 -4.07
N TYR A 134 -9.12 1.35 -4.09
CA TYR A 134 -7.78 1.05 -3.57
C TYR A 134 -7.78 0.81 -2.05
N ALA A 135 -8.42 1.68 -1.28
CA ALA A 135 -8.50 1.54 0.17
C ALA A 135 -9.21 0.23 0.58
N HIS A 136 -10.36 -0.09 -0.03
CA HIS A 136 -11.04 -1.37 0.21
C HIS A 136 -10.22 -2.58 -0.26
N PHE A 137 -9.49 -2.45 -1.37
CA PHE A 137 -8.57 -3.50 -1.85
C PHE A 137 -7.48 -3.80 -0.83
N MET A 138 -6.87 -2.79 -0.23
CA MET A 138 -5.85 -3.00 0.80
C MET A 138 -6.44 -3.61 2.06
N LEU A 139 -7.62 -3.15 2.50
CA LEU A 139 -8.33 -3.70 3.66
C LEU A 139 -8.66 -5.19 3.48
N VAL A 140 -9.30 -5.59 2.39
CA VAL A 140 -9.69 -6.99 2.18
C VAL A 140 -8.46 -7.90 2.09
N ASN A 141 -7.37 -7.44 1.48
CA ASN A 141 -6.14 -8.21 1.33
C ASN A 141 -5.21 -8.20 2.56
N LEU A 142 -5.60 -7.53 3.64
CA LEU A 142 -4.88 -7.57 4.92
C LEU A 142 -5.72 -8.24 6.02
N PHE A 143 -7.02 -7.94 6.05
CA PHE A 143 -7.94 -8.31 7.13
C PHE A 143 -8.94 -9.40 6.76
N SER A 144 -8.93 -9.91 5.53
CA SER A 144 -9.71 -11.09 5.14
C SER A 144 -8.80 -12.18 4.63
N GLN A 145 -9.32 -13.40 4.50
CA GLN A 145 -8.61 -14.46 3.79
C GLN A 145 -8.40 -14.08 2.32
N GLN A 146 -7.32 -14.60 1.72
CA GLN A 146 -6.94 -14.26 0.34
C GLN A 146 -8.07 -14.66 -0.62
N TYR A 147 -8.31 -13.84 -1.65
CA TYR A 147 -9.25 -14.20 -2.70
C TYR A 147 -8.84 -15.52 -3.35
N ASP A 148 -9.78 -16.46 -3.33
CA ASP A 148 -9.73 -17.71 -4.07
C ASP A 148 -11.12 -17.94 -4.68
N PRO A 149 -11.25 -18.13 -6.00
CA PRO A 149 -12.56 -18.37 -6.63
C PRO A 149 -13.36 -19.51 -5.99
N LEU A 150 -12.69 -20.47 -5.35
CA LEU A 150 -13.34 -21.60 -4.70
C LEU A 150 -13.91 -21.28 -3.32
N THR A 151 -13.40 -20.25 -2.64
CA THR A 151 -13.75 -19.96 -1.23
C THR A 151 -14.26 -18.55 -0.96
N ALA A 152 -14.01 -17.60 -1.88
CA ALA A 152 -14.33 -16.18 -1.71
C ALA A 152 -15.83 -15.91 -1.49
N ALA A 153 -16.70 -16.79 -1.99
CA ALA A 153 -18.15 -16.69 -1.88
C ALA A 153 -18.70 -16.85 -0.45
N TYR A 154 -17.91 -17.38 0.48
CA TYR A 154 -18.36 -17.68 1.85
C TYR A 154 -17.36 -17.32 2.94
N LEU A 155 -16.13 -16.94 2.59
CA LEU A 155 -15.20 -16.37 3.56
C LEU A 155 -15.55 -14.90 3.83
N PRO A 156 -15.49 -14.46 5.10
CA PRO A 156 -15.90 -13.11 5.47
C PRO A 156 -14.96 -12.07 4.89
N GLY A 157 -15.53 -11.01 4.33
CA GLY A 157 -14.80 -9.88 3.76
C GLY A 157 -14.54 -8.77 4.78
N ILE A 158 -14.72 -7.53 4.33
CA ILE A 158 -14.72 -6.30 5.13
C ILE A 158 -15.95 -5.46 4.75
N PRO A 159 -16.44 -4.57 5.63
CA PRO A 159 -17.47 -3.61 5.25
C PRO A 159 -17.06 -2.79 4.03
N TYR A 160 -17.85 -2.85 2.95
CA TYR A 160 -17.65 -2.00 1.78
C TYR A 160 -18.56 -0.78 1.89
N VAL A 161 -17.99 0.39 2.18
CA VAL A 161 -18.74 1.61 2.51
C VAL A 161 -18.76 2.53 1.29
N THR A 162 -19.96 2.81 0.76
CA THR A 162 -20.17 3.60 -0.47
C THR A 162 -20.79 4.98 -0.24
N GLU A 163 -21.11 5.31 1.01
CA GLU A 163 -21.80 6.54 1.38
C GLU A 163 -21.14 7.16 2.62
N PRO A 164 -21.23 8.49 2.80
CA PRO A 164 -20.78 9.13 4.03
C PRO A 164 -21.55 8.63 5.25
N GLU A 165 -20.85 8.52 6.39
CA GLU A 165 -21.48 8.16 7.65
C GLU A 165 -22.24 9.34 8.25
N THR A 166 -23.53 9.16 8.50
CA THR A 166 -24.40 10.16 9.14
C THR A 166 -24.80 9.79 10.57
N GLU A 167 -24.45 8.57 11.01
CA GLU A 167 -24.77 8.02 12.33
C GLU A 167 -23.48 7.69 13.07
N SER A 168 -23.44 7.93 14.39
CA SER A 168 -22.25 7.67 15.20
C SER A 168 -21.93 6.19 15.41
N LEU A 169 -22.93 5.31 15.25
CA LEU A 169 -22.80 3.86 15.41
C LEU A 169 -23.66 3.15 14.35
N LYS A 170 -23.16 3.13 13.12
CA LYS A 170 -23.81 2.37 12.05
C LYS A 170 -23.38 0.90 12.09
N GLY A 171 -24.36 0.00 12.08
CA GLY A 171 -24.08 -1.43 11.99
C GLY A 171 -23.63 -1.81 10.58
N TYR A 172 -22.48 -2.48 10.47
CA TYR A 172 -21.95 -2.95 9.19
C TYR A 172 -21.87 -4.47 9.15
N THR A 173 -22.11 -5.03 7.96
CA THR A 173 -21.81 -6.44 7.68
C THR A 173 -20.52 -6.53 6.88
N ARG A 174 -19.68 -7.51 7.19
CA ARG A 174 -18.44 -7.77 6.46
C ARG A 174 -18.65 -8.23 5.01
N GLY A 175 -19.85 -8.67 4.65
CA GLY A 175 -20.09 -9.36 3.39
C GLY A 175 -19.15 -10.55 3.21
N THR A 176 -18.85 -10.87 1.96
CA THR A 176 -17.90 -11.93 1.59
C THR A 176 -16.69 -11.34 0.90
N VAL A 177 -15.58 -12.07 0.84
CA VAL A 177 -14.40 -11.66 0.06
C VAL A 177 -14.80 -11.45 -1.41
N GLN A 178 -15.67 -12.29 -1.97
CA GLN A 178 -16.17 -12.15 -3.32
C GLN A 178 -16.94 -10.84 -3.52
N SER A 179 -17.94 -10.55 -2.66
CA SER A 179 -18.76 -9.33 -2.82
C SER A 179 -17.93 -8.06 -2.69
N VAL A 180 -16.88 -8.07 -1.86
CA VAL A 180 -15.93 -6.95 -1.76
C VAL A 180 -15.15 -6.79 -3.06
N TYR A 181 -14.62 -7.88 -3.64
CA TYR A 181 -13.91 -7.83 -4.92
C TYR A 181 -14.79 -7.37 -6.08
N GLU A 182 -16.06 -7.76 -6.12
CA GLU A 182 -17.04 -7.31 -7.12
C GLU A 182 -17.29 -5.80 -7.03
N MET A 183 -17.38 -5.25 -5.80
CA MET A 183 -17.53 -3.81 -5.59
C MET A 183 -16.26 -3.03 -5.95
N ILE A 184 -15.08 -3.54 -5.60
CA ILE A 184 -13.78 -2.95 -6.02
C ILE A 184 -13.69 -2.91 -7.54
N GLU A 185 -14.03 -4.01 -8.22
CA GLU A 185 -13.98 -4.09 -9.68
C GLU A 185 -14.96 -3.11 -10.34
N LYS A 186 -16.16 -2.95 -9.77
CA LYS A 186 -17.15 -1.98 -10.24
C LYS A 186 -16.59 -0.56 -10.19
N ASP A 187 -16.10 -0.13 -9.04
CA ASP A 187 -15.53 1.22 -8.87
C ASP A 187 -14.31 1.41 -9.78
N LEU A 188 -13.44 0.40 -9.89
CA LEU A 188 -12.25 0.43 -10.75
C LEU A 188 -12.61 0.56 -12.24
N VAL A 189 -13.52 -0.27 -12.75
CA VAL A 189 -13.94 -0.25 -14.17
C VAL A 189 -14.60 1.07 -14.53
N GLU A 190 -15.38 1.63 -13.61
CA GLU A 190 -16.04 2.92 -13.78
C GLU A 190 -15.06 4.10 -13.71
N ALA A 191 -14.05 4.03 -12.84
CA ALA A 191 -13.03 5.05 -12.70
C ALA A 191 -12.09 5.15 -13.91
N LEU A 192 -11.61 4.01 -14.42
CA LEU A 192 -10.56 3.95 -15.45
C LEU A 192 -10.77 4.85 -16.69
N PRO A 193 -11.97 4.94 -17.31
CA PRO A 193 -12.19 5.83 -18.45
C PRO A 193 -12.29 7.32 -18.06
N LEU A 194 -12.43 7.64 -16.77
CA LEU A 194 -12.60 8.99 -16.25
C LEU A 194 -11.30 9.63 -15.77
N ILE A 195 -10.25 8.83 -15.52
CA ILE A 195 -8.93 9.33 -15.11
C ILE A 195 -8.33 10.22 -16.22
N ASN A 196 -7.96 11.45 -15.84
CA ASN A 196 -7.36 12.43 -16.73
C ASN A 196 -6.09 13.02 -16.11
N ASP A 197 -4.94 12.70 -16.71
CA ASP A 197 -3.62 13.16 -16.22
C ASP A 197 -3.46 14.69 -16.31
N GLU A 198 -4.17 15.35 -17.24
CA GLU A 198 -4.08 16.79 -17.47
C GLU A 198 -4.63 17.62 -16.31
N GLU A 199 -5.56 17.07 -15.52
CA GLU A 199 -6.17 17.76 -14.37
C GLU A 199 -5.21 17.89 -13.19
N TYR A 200 -4.13 17.11 -13.18
CA TYR A 200 -3.15 17.10 -12.10
C TYR A 200 -1.97 18.05 -12.37
N VAL A 201 -1.91 18.70 -13.54
CA VAL A 201 -0.80 19.57 -13.90
C VAL A 201 -0.89 20.90 -13.15
N THR A 202 0.11 21.20 -12.34
CA THR A 202 0.22 22.49 -11.63
C THR A 202 1.23 23.42 -12.31
N GLU A 203 1.08 24.74 -12.11
CA GLU A 203 2.01 25.75 -12.66
C GLU A 203 3.46 25.57 -12.18
N ASP A 204 3.67 24.92 -11.03
CA ASP A 204 4.97 24.63 -10.41
C ASP A 204 5.53 23.24 -10.73
N ALA A 205 4.85 22.45 -11.57
CA ALA A 205 5.32 21.12 -11.93
C ALA A 205 6.61 21.20 -12.77
N ASP A 206 7.60 20.35 -12.46
CA ASP A 206 8.81 20.23 -13.28
C ASP A 206 8.49 19.67 -14.68
N ALA A 207 9.51 19.45 -15.53
CA ALA A 207 9.36 19.04 -16.93
C ALA A 207 8.48 17.79 -17.20
N SER A 208 8.05 17.05 -16.16
CA SER A 208 7.08 15.94 -16.24
C SER A 208 5.62 16.34 -15.98
N GLY A 209 5.34 17.54 -15.46
CA GLY A 209 4.01 18.16 -15.37
C GLY A 209 3.05 17.57 -14.34
N VAL A 210 3.17 16.28 -14.00
CA VAL A 210 2.14 15.57 -13.21
C VAL A 210 2.71 15.14 -11.85
N PRO A 211 2.18 15.65 -10.72
CA PRO A 211 2.55 15.16 -9.41
C PRO A 211 2.16 13.68 -9.31
N HIS A 212 3.15 12.81 -9.11
CA HIS A 212 2.94 11.38 -8.85
C HIS A 212 2.24 11.10 -7.50
N TYR A 213 1.54 12.08 -6.92
CA TYR A 213 0.74 11.96 -5.69
C TYR A 213 -0.75 11.73 -5.98
N HIS A 214 -1.15 11.74 -7.26
CA HIS A 214 -2.51 11.43 -7.70
C HIS A 214 -2.54 10.17 -8.57
N PHE A 215 -3.71 9.51 -8.64
CA PHE A 215 -3.95 8.41 -9.57
C PHE A 215 -3.95 8.91 -11.02
N THR A 216 -2.75 8.95 -11.61
CA THR A 216 -2.58 9.06 -13.06
C THR A 216 -3.10 7.82 -13.77
N ARG A 217 -3.27 7.87 -15.09
CA ARG A 217 -3.62 6.74 -15.93
C ARG A 217 -2.64 5.59 -15.75
N ALA A 218 -1.33 5.87 -15.68
CA ALA A 218 -0.31 4.85 -15.45
C ALA A 218 -0.47 4.17 -14.07
N ALA A 219 -0.72 4.95 -13.01
CA ALA A 219 -1.00 4.43 -11.67
C ALA A 219 -2.29 3.60 -11.65
N ALA A 220 -3.37 4.09 -12.28
CA ALA A 220 -4.66 3.43 -12.35
C ALA A 220 -4.59 2.09 -13.10
N GLN A 221 -3.87 2.04 -14.23
CA GLN A 221 -3.64 0.79 -14.97
C GLN A 221 -2.76 -0.19 -14.17
N THR A 222 -1.78 0.31 -13.40
CA THR A 222 -0.96 -0.53 -12.52
C THR A 222 -1.78 -1.10 -11.36
N PHE A 223 -2.64 -0.30 -10.75
CA PHE A 223 -3.58 -0.78 -9.74
C PHE A 223 -4.55 -1.81 -10.32
N ALA A 224 -5.09 -1.57 -11.51
CA ALA A 224 -5.94 -2.56 -12.18
C ALA A 224 -5.20 -3.89 -12.41
N ALA A 225 -3.96 -3.84 -12.90
CA ALA A 225 -3.14 -5.03 -13.06
C ALA A 225 -2.92 -5.77 -11.73
N ARG A 226 -2.63 -5.05 -10.63
CA ARG A 226 -2.52 -5.63 -9.27
C ARG A 226 -3.84 -6.26 -8.82
N PHE A 227 -4.97 -5.57 -8.99
CA PHE A 227 -6.28 -6.08 -8.61
C PHE A 227 -6.58 -7.42 -9.31
N TYR A 228 -6.42 -7.47 -10.63
CA TYR A 228 -6.66 -8.68 -11.40
C TYR A 228 -5.63 -9.79 -11.12
N LEU A 229 -4.40 -9.43 -10.74
CA LEU A 229 -3.39 -10.39 -10.28
C LEU A 229 -3.85 -11.11 -9.01
N PHE A 230 -4.47 -10.39 -8.07
CA PHE A 230 -5.01 -10.96 -6.84
C PHE A 230 -6.31 -11.73 -7.08
N LYS A 231 -7.15 -11.26 -8.03
CA LYS A 231 -8.37 -11.94 -8.48
C LYS A 231 -8.08 -13.21 -9.32
N ARG A 232 -6.82 -13.40 -9.76
CA ARG A 232 -6.34 -14.48 -10.64
C ARG A 232 -6.92 -14.43 -12.06
N ASP A 233 -7.19 -13.23 -12.58
CA ASP A 233 -7.54 -13.01 -13.98
C ASP A 233 -6.30 -12.56 -14.77
N TRP A 234 -5.56 -13.54 -15.28
CA TRP A 234 -4.27 -13.33 -15.92
C TRP A 234 -4.37 -12.54 -17.23
N ASN A 235 -5.47 -12.69 -17.98
CA ASN A 235 -5.66 -11.95 -19.23
C ASN A 235 -5.87 -10.45 -18.96
N LYS A 236 -6.68 -10.12 -17.94
CA LYS A 236 -6.84 -8.73 -17.49
C LYS A 236 -5.53 -8.15 -16.94
N VAL A 237 -4.70 -8.94 -16.25
CA VAL A 237 -3.37 -8.46 -15.82
C VAL A 237 -2.54 -8.03 -17.03
N ILE A 238 -2.47 -8.87 -18.07
CA ILE A 238 -1.71 -8.57 -19.29
C ILE A 238 -2.26 -7.34 -20.00
N GLU A 239 -3.59 -7.23 -20.10
CA GLU A 239 -4.26 -6.08 -20.71
C GLU A 239 -3.91 -4.78 -19.99
N HIS A 240 -4.09 -4.72 -18.67
CA HIS A 240 -3.89 -3.49 -17.91
C HIS A 240 -2.41 -3.13 -17.76
N ALA A 241 -1.53 -4.11 -17.49
CA ALA A 241 -0.09 -3.86 -17.45
C ALA A 241 0.46 -3.40 -18.81
N GLY A 242 -0.12 -3.89 -19.92
CA GLY A 242 0.21 -3.43 -21.27
C GLY A 242 -0.18 -1.98 -21.57
N LYS A 243 -1.11 -1.40 -20.80
CA LYS A 243 -1.59 -0.01 -20.97
C LYS A 243 -0.89 1.01 -20.07
N VAL A 244 0.05 0.58 -19.21
CA VAL A 244 0.74 1.47 -18.26
C VAL A 244 1.59 2.52 -18.98
N PHE A 245 2.30 2.13 -20.04
CA PHE A 245 3.09 3.04 -20.86
C PHE A 245 2.65 3.00 -22.32
N ASN A 246 2.63 4.16 -22.97
CA ASN A 246 2.41 4.25 -24.41
C ASN A 246 3.46 3.39 -25.15
N ASN A 247 3.00 2.56 -26.10
CA ASN A 247 3.81 1.58 -26.84
C ASN A 247 4.54 0.52 -25.96
N GLY A 248 4.22 0.42 -24.66
CA GLY A 248 4.83 -0.56 -23.76
C GLY A 248 6.30 -0.30 -23.44
N ASP A 249 6.76 0.96 -23.46
CA ASP A 249 8.17 1.32 -23.19
C ASP A 249 8.56 1.20 -21.71
N PHE A 250 8.61 -0.02 -21.20
CA PHE A 250 9.13 -0.29 -19.86
C PHE A 250 10.65 0.02 -19.78
N ALA A 251 11.41 -0.16 -20.87
CA ALA A 251 12.86 -0.06 -20.85
C ALA A 251 13.39 1.31 -20.41
N ALA A 252 12.67 2.38 -20.78
CA ALA A 252 12.98 3.76 -20.41
C ALA A 252 12.46 4.19 -19.03
N ASN A 253 11.54 3.41 -18.43
CA ASN A 253 10.84 3.76 -17.19
C ASN A 253 11.18 2.88 -15.99
N LEU A 254 12.03 1.85 -16.16
CA LEU A 254 12.56 1.05 -15.05
C LEU A 254 13.77 1.71 -14.39
N ARG A 255 13.92 1.51 -13.08
CA ARG A 255 15.08 2.00 -12.31
C ARG A 255 16.39 1.38 -12.81
N PRO A 256 17.40 2.19 -13.15
CA PRO A 256 18.66 1.73 -13.73
C PRO A 256 19.68 1.29 -12.66
N TRP A 257 19.36 0.25 -11.87
CA TRP A 257 20.19 -0.26 -10.75
C TRP A 257 21.64 -0.54 -11.14
N ASN A 258 21.89 -1.09 -12.32
CA ASN A 258 23.21 -1.46 -12.80
C ASN A 258 23.97 -0.36 -13.56
N SER A 259 23.42 0.85 -13.64
CA SER A 259 24.10 2.00 -14.22
C SER A 259 24.00 3.20 -13.30
N THR A 260 23.09 4.15 -13.54
CA THR A 260 23.00 5.41 -12.79
C THR A 260 22.81 5.16 -11.29
N TYR A 261 21.88 4.29 -10.89
CA TYR A 261 21.62 4.01 -9.48
C TYR A 261 22.81 3.33 -8.80
N GLY A 262 23.55 2.47 -9.49
CA GLY A 262 24.76 1.82 -8.98
C GLY A 262 25.91 2.78 -8.66
N THR A 263 25.83 4.04 -9.12
CA THR A 263 26.81 5.09 -8.79
C THR A 263 26.46 5.93 -7.57
N TYR A 264 25.23 5.81 -7.05
CA TYR A 264 24.74 6.65 -5.97
C TYR A 264 25.25 6.18 -4.60
N SER A 265 25.54 7.14 -3.73
CA SER A 265 25.64 6.88 -2.29
C SER A 265 24.30 6.43 -1.73
N ALA A 266 24.28 5.85 -0.52
CA ALA A 266 23.02 5.45 0.13
C ALA A 266 22.04 6.62 0.29
N GLU A 267 22.54 7.83 0.60
CA GLU A 267 21.71 9.03 0.73
C GLU A 267 21.12 9.49 -0.61
N GLN A 268 21.95 9.50 -1.66
CA GLN A 268 21.50 9.79 -3.02
C GLN A 268 20.46 8.76 -3.49
N MET A 269 20.63 7.49 -3.11
CA MET A 269 19.70 6.42 -3.43
C MET A 269 18.34 6.63 -2.77
N MET A 270 18.30 6.83 -1.46
CA MET A 270 17.05 7.10 -0.73
C MET A 270 16.34 8.34 -1.29
N ALA A 271 17.09 9.40 -1.63
CA ALA A 271 16.52 10.60 -2.22
C ALA A 271 16.00 10.39 -3.64
N ALA A 272 16.66 9.59 -4.47
CA ALA A 272 16.23 9.31 -5.84
C ALA A 272 15.03 8.35 -5.88
N TYR A 273 15.02 7.33 -5.03
CA TYR A 273 14.01 6.27 -5.04
C TYR A 273 12.60 6.80 -4.76
N THR A 274 12.46 7.79 -3.86
CA THR A 274 11.19 8.39 -3.45
C THR A 274 10.93 9.76 -4.09
N ARG A 275 11.70 10.16 -5.09
CA ARG A 275 11.51 11.43 -5.79
C ARG A 275 10.33 11.33 -6.75
N SER A 276 9.51 12.37 -6.83
CA SER A 276 8.42 12.46 -7.82
C SER A 276 8.93 12.27 -9.25
N THR A 277 10.03 12.92 -9.64
CA THR A 277 10.57 12.82 -11.02
C THR A 277 11.23 11.51 -11.39
N GLU A 278 11.29 10.54 -10.47
CA GLU A 278 11.75 9.20 -10.83
C GLU A 278 10.66 8.52 -11.66
N LYS A 279 10.93 8.28 -12.95
CA LYS A 279 9.94 7.75 -13.92
C LYS A 279 9.35 6.40 -13.52
N ALA A 280 10.08 5.64 -12.71
CA ALA A 280 9.61 4.37 -12.20
C ALA A 280 8.55 4.51 -11.10
N ASN A 281 8.42 5.67 -10.46
CA ASN A 281 7.35 5.97 -9.51
C ASN A 281 6.08 6.32 -10.28
N LEU A 282 5.02 5.55 -10.09
CA LEU A 282 3.72 5.80 -10.74
C LEU A 282 2.72 6.45 -9.78
N LEU A 283 2.81 6.10 -8.50
CA LEU A 283 2.09 6.75 -7.41
C LEU A 283 2.96 6.75 -6.15
N LEU A 284 3.06 7.90 -5.49
CA LEU A 284 3.74 8.14 -4.23
C LEU A 284 2.70 8.56 -3.20
N THR A 285 2.85 8.07 -1.98
CA THR A 285 2.11 8.59 -0.81
C THR A 285 3.09 9.02 0.27
N GLY A 286 2.73 10.05 1.01
CA GLY A 286 3.43 10.45 2.23
C GLY A 286 2.70 9.89 3.43
N CYS A 287 3.39 9.13 4.27
CA CYS A 287 2.84 8.65 5.54
C CYS A 287 3.72 9.11 6.70
N ILE A 288 3.11 9.43 7.84
CA ILE A 288 3.88 9.52 9.08
C ILE A 288 4.35 8.10 9.36
N SER A 289 5.65 7.83 9.27
CA SER A 289 6.22 6.50 9.51
C SER A 289 7.69 6.56 9.87
N ASN A 290 8.10 5.67 10.78
CA ASN A 290 9.52 5.48 11.12
C ASN A 290 10.18 4.38 10.28
N TRP A 291 9.48 3.88 9.26
CA TRP A 291 9.96 2.76 8.45
C TRP A 291 11.31 3.03 7.79
N PHE A 292 11.70 4.27 7.49
CA PHE A 292 13.06 4.58 7.00
C PHE A 292 14.18 4.15 7.96
N VAL A 293 13.93 3.99 9.26
CA VAL A 293 14.90 3.46 10.24
C VAL A 293 14.56 2.02 10.65
N SER A 294 13.30 1.74 10.96
CA SER A 294 12.87 0.53 11.67
C SER A 294 13.38 -0.76 11.03
N PHE A 295 13.27 -0.89 9.69
CA PHE A 295 13.71 -2.07 8.94
C PHE A 295 15.23 -2.34 9.01
N ARG A 296 16.01 -1.38 9.52
CA ARG A 296 17.47 -1.47 9.65
C ARG A 296 17.92 -1.65 11.10
N ILE A 297 17.01 -1.64 12.07
CA ILE A 297 17.37 -1.69 13.49
C ILE A 297 16.61 -2.76 14.29
N LEU A 298 15.39 -3.12 13.89
CA LEU A 298 14.55 -4.01 14.69
C LEU A 298 15.02 -5.46 14.62
N ARG A 299 14.78 -6.21 15.70
CA ARG A 299 15.21 -7.61 15.89
C ARG A 299 14.66 -8.57 14.84
N TYR A 300 13.42 -8.40 14.41
CA TYR A 300 12.82 -9.25 13.37
C TYR A 300 12.83 -8.50 12.04
N SER A 301 14.05 -8.24 11.54
CA SER A 301 14.33 -7.58 10.26
C SER A 301 15.25 -8.45 9.40
N THR A 302 15.51 -8.02 8.17
CA THR A 302 16.39 -8.74 7.23
C THR A 302 17.85 -8.77 7.70
N GLY A 303 18.25 -9.87 8.32
CA GLY A 303 19.65 -10.14 8.62
C GLY A 303 20.43 -10.68 7.41
N ILE A 304 21.72 -10.93 7.61
CA ILE A 304 22.65 -11.36 6.56
C ILE A 304 22.23 -12.66 5.87
N ASN A 305 21.62 -13.62 6.58
CA ASN A 305 21.29 -14.90 5.97
C ASN A 305 20.12 -14.72 4.99
N ARG A 306 19.11 -13.96 5.39
CA ARG A 306 17.96 -13.65 4.51
C ARG A 306 18.38 -12.77 3.34
N MET A 307 19.19 -11.74 3.58
CA MET A 307 19.68 -10.91 2.48
C MET A 307 20.48 -11.73 1.45
N ARG A 308 21.35 -12.65 1.91
CA ARG A 308 22.10 -13.53 1.01
C ARG A 308 21.20 -14.50 0.26
N GLU A 309 20.19 -15.06 0.91
CA GLU A 309 19.20 -15.95 0.26
C GLU A 309 18.44 -15.21 -0.85
N ILE A 310 18.09 -13.95 -0.63
CA ILE A 310 17.32 -13.15 -1.58
C ILE A 310 18.17 -12.65 -2.75
N MET A 311 19.43 -12.24 -2.49
CA MET A 311 20.24 -11.51 -3.48
C MET A 311 21.28 -12.34 -4.23
N ALA A 312 21.79 -13.44 -3.64
CA ALA A 312 22.94 -14.15 -4.22
C ALA A 312 22.57 -15.35 -5.12
N PRO A 313 21.71 -16.31 -4.71
CA PRO A 313 21.22 -17.34 -5.62
C PRO A 313 20.28 -16.69 -6.66
N ASN A 314 20.70 -16.68 -7.92
CA ASN A 314 19.81 -16.25 -9.01
C ASN A 314 20.15 -16.96 -10.35
N PRO A 315 19.16 -17.16 -11.23
CA PRO A 315 19.35 -17.88 -12.49
C PRO A 315 20.08 -17.08 -13.59
N THR A 316 20.44 -15.82 -13.34
CA THR A 316 21.16 -14.99 -14.33
C THR A 316 22.64 -15.37 -14.42
N GLY A 317 23.21 -15.91 -13.33
CA GLY A 317 24.65 -16.18 -13.20
C GLY A 317 25.50 -14.94 -12.90
N GLY A 318 24.89 -13.74 -12.87
CA GLY A 318 25.53 -12.49 -12.45
C GLY A 318 25.13 -12.08 -11.03
N ASN A 319 25.75 -11.02 -10.52
CA ASN A 319 25.39 -10.41 -9.24
C ASN A 319 24.37 -9.29 -9.47
N TYR A 320 23.35 -9.20 -8.60
CA TYR A 320 22.49 -8.03 -8.59
C TYR A 320 23.27 -6.76 -8.18
N ALA A 321 22.89 -5.63 -8.77
CA ALA A 321 23.54 -4.33 -8.63
C ALA A 321 22.97 -3.49 -7.47
N TYR A 322 22.13 -4.05 -6.62
CA TYR A 322 21.58 -3.34 -5.46
C TYR A 322 22.70 -2.89 -4.52
N SER A 323 22.75 -1.59 -4.22
CA SER A 323 23.58 -1.07 -3.14
C SER A 323 23.01 -1.53 -1.80
N LEU A 324 23.83 -2.19 -0.97
CA LEU A 324 23.45 -2.66 0.35
C LEU A 324 24.11 -1.81 1.43
N ILE A 325 23.35 -1.50 2.48
CA ILE A 325 23.86 -0.94 3.73
C ILE A 325 23.67 -1.94 4.85
N SER A 326 24.50 -1.85 5.90
CA SER A 326 24.42 -2.73 7.06
C SER A 326 24.76 -2.01 8.37
N ASN A 327 24.40 -2.63 9.49
CA ASN A 327 24.77 -2.16 10.83
C ASN A 327 25.61 -3.20 11.61
N SER A 328 25.99 -2.88 12.85
CA SER A 328 26.78 -3.76 13.71
C SER A 328 26.07 -5.05 14.13
N ASN A 329 24.74 -5.11 14.01
CA ASN A 329 23.91 -6.28 14.31
C ASN A 329 23.71 -7.19 13.09
N GLN A 330 24.47 -6.98 12.01
CA GLN A 330 24.37 -7.72 10.75
C GLN A 330 22.97 -7.66 10.11
N ILE A 331 22.25 -6.56 10.33
CA ILE A 331 21.04 -6.23 9.57
C ILE A 331 21.49 -5.61 8.26
N TYR A 332 20.93 -6.07 7.14
CA TYR A 332 21.23 -5.60 5.80
C TYR A 332 19.98 -5.01 5.17
N ALA A 333 20.18 -3.97 4.36
CA ALA A 333 19.08 -3.25 3.74
C ALA A 333 19.44 -2.67 2.37
N VAL A 334 18.44 -2.60 1.49
CA VAL A 334 18.47 -1.73 0.30
C VAL A 334 17.97 -0.34 0.73
N PRO A 335 18.76 0.74 0.57
CA PRO A 335 18.44 2.06 1.09
C PRO A 335 17.40 2.78 0.21
N LYS A 336 16.12 2.40 0.36
CA LYS A 336 15.00 2.91 -0.46
C LYS A 336 14.29 4.15 0.08
N TYR A 337 14.25 4.33 1.40
CA TYR A 337 13.38 5.33 2.02
C TYR A 337 14.16 6.44 2.71
N ARG A 338 13.71 7.68 2.53
CA ARG A 338 14.27 8.87 3.18
C ARG A 338 13.32 9.45 4.21
N GLU A 339 13.88 9.97 5.31
CA GLU A 339 13.14 10.78 6.27
C GLU A 339 12.87 12.19 5.76
N HIS A 340 11.63 12.65 5.96
CA HIS A 340 11.22 14.03 5.85
C HIS A 340 10.66 14.50 7.20
N PHE A 341 11.51 15.08 8.04
CA PHE A 341 11.13 15.50 9.38
C PHE A 341 10.40 16.85 9.38
N VAL A 342 9.13 16.85 9.80
CA VAL A 342 8.29 18.05 9.92
C VAL A 342 8.23 18.46 11.39
N ARG A 343 8.80 19.63 11.71
CA ARG A 343 8.80 20.16 13.08
C ARG A 343 7.40 20.61 13.50
N THR A 344 7.03 20.37 14.76
CA THR A 344 5.73 20.81 15.31
C THR A 344 5.59 22.33 15.40
N SER A 345 6.70 23.05 15.46
CA SER A 345 6.78 24.50 15.30
C SER A 345 8.18 24.90 14.83
N THR A 346 8.33 26.12 14.31
CA THR A 346 9.61 26.63 13.78
C THR A 346 10.78 26.53 14.78
N ASN A 347 10.48 26.56 16.09
CA ASN A 347 11.48 26.52 17.16
C ASN A 347 11.50 25.17 17.92
N ALA A 348 10.69 24.17 17.52
CA ALA A 348 10.63 22.88 18.21
C ALA A 348 11.72 21.92 17.72
N ASN A 349 12.28 21.14 18.66
CA ASN A 349 13.08 19.95 18.36
C ASN A 349 12.24 18.67 18.29
N THR A 350 10.93 18.78 18.42
CA THR A 350 9.95 17.69 18.27
C THR A 350 9.19 17.86 16.95
N GLY A 351 8.80 16.75 16.35
CA GLY A 351 8.21 16.72 15.02
C GLY A 351 7.71 15.34 14.65
N PHE A 352 7.22 15.23 13.43
CA PHE A 352 6.73 14.01 12.82
C PHE A 352 7.68 13.63 11.68
N SER A 353 8.14 12.37 11.70
CA SER A 353 8.92 11.80 10.60
C SER A 353 7.97 11.30 9.53
N TYR A 354 8.02 11.93 8.36
CA TYR A 354 7.33 11.43 7.17
C TYR A 354 8.26 10.57 6.34
N THR A 355 7.69 9.51 5.77
CA THR A 355 8.35 8.68 4.76
C THR A 355 7.48 8.72 3.49
N PHE A 356 8.08 9.04 2.35
CA PHE A 356 7.42 8.90 1.06
C PHE A 356 7.60 7.48 0.53
N ILE A 357 6.52 6.89 0.06
CA ILE A 357 6.45 5.49 -0.35
C ILE A 357 5.88 5.40 -1.76
N PRO A 358 6.59 4.77 -2.71
CA PRO A 358 6.01 4.38 -3.98
C PRO A 358 4.95 3.30 -3.76
N LEU A 359 3.68 3.65 -3.94
CA LEU A 359 2.57 2.70 -3.88
C LEU A 359 2.48 1.84 -5.14
N PHE A 360 2.86 2.40 -6.29
CA PHE A 360 2.90 1.71 -7.57
C PHE A 360 4.17 2.08 -8.33
N THR A 361 4.79 1.09 -8.96
CA THR A 361 6.02 1.28 -9.75
C THR A 361 5.95 0.60 -11.11
N ALA A 362 6.80 1.06 -12.04
CA ALA A 362 6.96 0.45 -13.36
C ALA A 362 7.35 -1.04 -13.27
N GLU A 363 8.21 -1.37 -12.30
CA GLU A 363 8.65 -2.74 -12.01
C GLU A 363 7.49 -3.65 -11.64
N GLU A 364 6.55 -3.15 -10.85
CA GLU A 364 5.40 -3.93 -10.43
C GLU A 364 4.51 -4.29 -11.60
N ALA A 365 4.20 -3.32 -12.47
CA ALA A 365 3.42 -3.59 -13.67
C ALA A 365 4.10 -4.64 -14.56
N LEU A 366 5.42 -4.50 -14.79
CA LEU A 366 6.21 -5.42 -15.59
C LEU A 366 6.21 -6.84 -15.00
N LEU A 367 6.53 -6.97 -13.72
CA LEU A 367 6.65 -8.28 -13.07
C LEU A 367 5.28 -8.93 -12.83
N SER A 368 4.22 -8.15 -12.66
CA SER A 368 2.84 -8.69 -12.62
C SER A 368 2.44 -9.25 -13.99
N ARG A 369 2.83 -8.58 -15.08
CA ARG A 369 2.62 -9.10 -16.45
C ARG A 369 3.43 -10.37 -16.71
N ALA A 370 4.70 -10.39 -16.29
CA ALA A 370 5.53 -11.59 -16.37
C ALA A 370 4.91 -12.77 -15.58
N GLU A 371 4.36 -12.51 -14.40
CA GLU A 371 3.67 -13.53 -13.59
C GLU A 371 2.43 -14.06 -14.32
N ALA A 372 1.59 -13.18 -14.89
CA ALA A 372 0.42 -13.58 -15.65
C ALA A 372 0.77 -14.38 -16.91
N TYR A 373 1.82 -14.01 -17.63
CA TYR A 373 2.34 -14.82 -18.74
C TYR A 373 2.80 -16.20 -18.26
N ALA A 374 3.53 -16.27 -17.14
CA ALA A 374 3.94 -17.55 -16.56
C ALA A 374 2.73 -18.44 -16.20
N GLN A 375 1.70 -17.87 -15.60
CA GLN A 375 0.46 -18.60 -15.25
C GLN A 375 -0.28 -19.13 -16.47
N LEU A 376 -0.22 -18.42 -17.61
CA LEU A 376 -0.83 -18.83 -18.88
C LEU A 376 0.08 -19.72 -19.75
N GLU A 377 1.19 -20.22 -19.21
CA GLU A 377 2.19 -21.02 -19.94
C GLU A 377 2.83 -20.29 -21.14
N ARG A 378 2.80 -18.96 -21.12
CA ARG A 378 3.40 -18.05 -22.12
C ARG A 378 4.84 -17.72 -21.73
N THR A 379 5.66 -18.77 -21.69
CA THR A 379 7.03 -18.70 -21.13
C THR A 379 7.93 -17.71 -21.87
N GLU A 380 7.82 -17.59 -23.19
CA GLU A 380 8.67 -16.67 -23.97
C GLU A 380 8.40 -15.21 -23.62
N GLU A 381 7.13 -14.83 -23.49
CA GLU A 381 6.72 -13.49 -23.10
C GLU A 381 7.08 -13.18 -21.64
N ALA A 382 6.92 -14.16 -20.74
CA ALA A 382 7.37 -14.02 -19.35
C ALA A 382 8.89 -13.80 -19.27
N LEU A 383 9.67 -14.57 -20.03
CA LEU A 383 11.13 -14.42 -20.13
C LEU A 383 11.53 -13.07 -20.73
N ALA A 384 10.76 -12.53 -21.68
CA ALA A 384 11.02 -11.20 -22.24
C ALA A 384 10.89 -10.10 -21.18
N ASP A 385 9.80 -10.09 -20.41
CA ASP A 385 9.58 -9.13 -19.33
C ASP A 385 10.61 -9.28 -18.21
N MET A 386 10.92 -10.51 -17.79
CA MET A 386 11.97 -10.77 -16.81
C MET A 386 13.34 -10.35 -17.31
N ASN A 387 13.68 -10.59 -18.58
CA ASN A 387 14.98 -10.20 -19.13
C ASN A 387 15.12 -8.68 -19.25
N LEU A 388 14.02 -7.97 -19.48
CA LEU A 388 14.02 -6.51 -19.41
C LEU A 388 14.34 -6.03 -17.99
N TRP A 389 13.75 -6.64 -16.96
CA TRP A 389 14.12 -6.39 -15.58
C TRP A 389 15.62 -6.71 -15.33
N VAL A 390 16.09 -7.89 -15.72
CA VAL A 390 17.48 -8.35 -15.55
C VAL A 390 18.48 -7.36 -16.18
N SER A 391 18.12 -6.80 -17.35
CA SER A 391 18.96 -5.82 -18.06
C SER A 391 19.30 -4.57 -17.26
N LYS A 392 18.51 -4.26 -16.22
CA LYS A 392 18.73 -3.12 -15.33
C LYS A 392 19.28 -3.51 -13.96
N ARG A 393 19.24 -4.80 -13.58
CA ARG A 393 19.56 -5.28 -12.22
C ARG A 393 20.85 -6.03 -12.11
N VAL A 394 21.40 -6.56 -13.20
CA VAL A 394 22.66 -7.32 -13.16
C VAL A 394 23.85 -6.42 -13.43
N SER A 395 24.84 -6.44 -12.52
CA SER A 395 26.11 -5.75 -12.67
C SER A 395 26.88 -6.25 -13.90
N GLY A 396 27.37 -5.35 -14.73
CA GLY A 396 28.09 -5.72 -15.96
C GLY A 396 27.22 -6.51 -16.95
N TYR A 397 25.93 -6.16 -17.05
CA TYR A 397 24.96 -6.92 -17.83
C TYR A 397 25.39 -7.13 -19.30
N VAL A 398 25.40 -8.39 -19.74
CA VAL A 398 25.59 -8.80 -21.14
C VAL A 398 24.48 -9.81 -21.47
N PRO A 399 23.60 -9.55 -22.47
CA PRO A 399 22.45 -10.40 -22.78
C PRO A 399 22.80 -11.88 -22.97
N GLN A 400 23.88 -12.18 -23.68
CA GLN A 400 24.34 -13.56 -23.93
C GLN A 400 24.62 -14.35 -22.65
N TYR A 401 25.14 -13.67 -21.62
CA TYR A 401 25.56 -14.32 -20.37
C TYR A 401 24.54 -14.25 -19.27
N HIS A 402 23.61 -13.29 -19.29
CA HIS A 402 22.73 -13.06 -18.15
C HIS A 402 21.23 -13.26 -18.46
N ASN A 403 20.82 -13.28 -19.73
CA ASN A 403 19.42 -13.51 -20.04
C ASN A 403 18.97 -14.89 -19.54
N LEU A 404 17.83 -14.89 -18.88
CA LEU A 404 17.05 -16.05 -18.53
C LEU A 404 16.58 -16.75 -19.80
N SER A 405 16.56 -18.08 -19.72
CA SER A 405 15.99 -18.99 -20.71
C SER A 405 15.37 -20.16 -19.96
N ALA A 406 14.44 -20.88 -20.58
CA ALA A 406 13.82 -22.06 -19.98
C ALA A 406 14.86 -23.04 -19.41
N ASN A 407 15.90 -23.36 -20.20
CA ASN A 407 16.99 -24.25 -19.77
C ASN A 407 17.75 -23.74 -18.54
N ARG A 408 17.98 -22.43 -18.43
CA ARG A 408 18.62 -21.86 -17.22
C ARG A 408 17.74 -22.00 -16.00
N LEU A 409 16.44 -21.71 -16.14
CA LEU A 409 15.49 -21.83 -15.05
C LEU A 409 15.40 -23.29 -14.58
N TYR A 410 15.34 -24.25 -15.51
CA TYR A 410 15.33 -25.67 -15.19
C TYR A 410 16.54 -26.11 -14.39
N ASN A 411 17.73 -25.76 -14.87
CA ASN A 411 18.97 -26.15 -14.22
C ASN A 411 19.12 -25.50 -12.83
N PHE A 412 18.68 -24.25 -12.69
CA PHE A 412 18.78 -23.52 -11.42
C PHE A 412 17.78 -24.03 -10.39
N TYR A 413 16.52 -24.26 -10.78
CA TYR A 413 15.45 -24.63 -9.85
C TYR A 413 15.28 -26.14 -9.66
N GLY A 414 15.89 -26.97 -10.51
CA GLY A 414 15.65 -28.42 -10.53
C GLY A 414 14.20 -28.77 -10.88
N GLU A 415 13.52 -27.89 -11.62
CA GLU A 415 12.10 -28.01 -12.00
C GLU A 415 12.00 -28.15 -13.51
N THR A 416 11.37 -29.23 -13.99
CA THR A 416 11.27 -29.54 -15.43
C THR A 416 9.96 -29.06 -16.04
N ASN A 417 9.00 -28.65 -15.21
CA ASN A 417 7.79 -27.99 -15.67
C ASN A 417 8.08 -26.51 -15.95
N ASN A 418 7.99 -26.11 -17.23
CA ASN A 418 8.17 -24.73 -17.70
C ASN A 418 7.39 -23.71 -16.87
N GLN A 419 6.08 -23.91 -16.73
CA GLN A 419 5.19 -23.01 -16.01
C GLN A 419 5.70 -22.77 -14.57
N LYS A 420 6.01 -23.85 -13.84
CA LYS A 420 6.48 -23.78 -12.45
C LYS A 420 7.86 -23.14 -12.34
N ALA A 421 8.80 -23.49 -13.23
CA ALA A 421 10.13 -22.89 -13.24
C ALA A 421 10.09 -21.39 -13.56
N THR A 422 9.27 -20.99 -14.55
CA THR A 422 9.04 -19.59 -14.89
C THR A 422 8.36 -18.84 -13.75
N LEU A 423 7.30 -19.39 -13.16
CA LEU A 423 6.60 -18.74 -12.04
C LEU A 423 7.52 -18.55 -10.83
N ARG A 424 8.31 -19.56 -10.48
CA ARG A 424 9.29 -19.47 -9.39
C ARG A 424 10.35 -18.39 -9.66
N ALA A 425 10.83 -18.30 -10.90
CA ALA A 425 11.73 -17.24 -11.32
C ALA A 425 11.11 -15.86 -11.11
N VAL A 426 9.89 -15.63 -11.59
CA VAL A 426 9.18 -14.35 -11.42
C VAL A 426 9.03 -14.00 -9.93
N LEU A 427 8.65 -14.96 -9.08
CA LEU A 427 8.49 -14.74 -7.65
C LEU A 427 9.80 -14.40 -6.93
N ASP A 428 10.93 -14.99 -7.34
CA ASP A 428 12.24 -14.64 -6.80
C ASP A 428 12.67 -13.23 -7.24
N LEU A 429 12.41 -12.84 -8.49
CA LEU A 429 12.67 -11.48 -8.97
C LEU A 429 11.81 -10.46 -8.20
N ARG A 430 10.53 -10.75 -7.98
CA ARG A 430 9.63 -9.92 -7.18
C ARG A 430 10.12 -9.79 -5.73
N ARG A 431 10.56 -10.89 -5.11
CA ARG A 431 11.11 -10.87 -3.74
C ARG A 431 12.36 -10.01 -3.64
N ALA A 432 13.25 -10.07 -4.62
CA ALA A 432 14.45 -9.23 -4.67
C ALA A 432 14.12 -7.76 -4.92
N GLU A 433 13.24 -7.46 -5.89
CA GLU A 433 12.88 -6.07 -6.23
C GLU A 433 12.14 -5.39 -5.09
N PHE A 434 11.15 -6.05 -4.48
CA PHE A 434 10.24 -5.44 -3.50
C PHE A 434 10.61 -5.73 -2.05
N ILE A 435 11.87 -6.09 -1.78
CA ILE A 435 12.36 -6.24 -0.40
C ILE A 435 12.16 -4.92 0.36
N HIS A 436 11.67 -5.02 1.61
CA HIS A 436 11.31 -3.90 2.48
C HIS A 436 10.06 -3.11 2.07
N GLU A 437 9.27 -3.61 1.12
CA GLU A 437 8.05 -2.94 0.64
C GLU A 437 6.76 -3.64 1.08
N GLY A 438 6.84 -4.67 1.94
CA GLY A 438 5.70 -5.44 2.43
C GLY A 438 5.08 -6.36 1.39
N MET A 439 5.46 -6.23 0.11
CA MET A 439 4.84 -6.96 -1.00
C MET A 439 5.04 -8.47 -0.93
N ARG A 440 6.13 -8.93 -0.29
CA ARG A 440 6.40 -10.36 -0.11
C ARG A 440 5.29 -11.05 0.67
N TRP A 441 4.66 -10.36 1.63
CA TRP A 441 3.53 -10.92 2.37
C TRP A 441 2.35 -11.24 1.46
N PHE A 442 2.01 -10.35 0.52
CA PHE A 442 0.95 -10.63 -0.44
C PHE A 442 1.30 -11.80 -1.37
N ASP A 443 2.55 -11.90 -1.84
CA ASP A 443 2.98 -13.03 -2.66
C ASP A 443 2.89 -14.37 -1.89
N ILE A 444 3.29 -14.38 -0.62
CA ILE A 444 3.16 -15.53 0.29
C ILE A 444 1.71 -16.00 0.40
N ARG A 445 0.77 -15.05 0.49
CA ARG A 445 -0.66 -15.34 0.61
C ARG A 445 -1.26 -15.83 -0.71
N ARG A 446 -0.97 -15.17 -1.84
CA ARG A 446 -1.49 -15.56 -3.16
C ARG A 446 -1.01 -16.94 -3.60
N HIS A 447 0.24 -17.28 -3.29
CA HIS A 447 0.88 -18.52 -3.72
C HIS A 447 0.90 -19.61 -2.64
N ASN A 448 0.23 -19.41 -1.51
CA ASN A 448 0.21 -20.38 -0.41
C ASN A 448 1.63 -20.84 -0.02
N ILE A 449 2.57 -19.89 0.09
CA ILE A 449 3.94 -20.19 0.50
C ILE A 449 3.94 -20.42 2.01
N THR A 450 4.49 -21.55 2.46
CA THR A 450 4.71 -21.79 3.90
C THR A 450 5.80 -20.86 4.40
N VAL A 451 5.53 -20.13 5.49
CA VAL A 451 6.54 -19.29 6.16
C VAL A 451 7.08 -20.02 7.38
N VAL A 452 8.40 -19.96 7.57
CA VAL A 452 9.09 -20.56 8.71
C VAL A 452 9.95 -19.50 9.36
N HIS A 453 9.67 -19.24 10.62
CA HIS A 453 10.45 -18.35 11.46
C HIS A 453 11.18 -19.16 12.52
N THR A 454 12.47 -18.89 12.69
CA THR A 454 13.30 -19.57 13.67
C THR A 454 13.84 -18.53 14.65
N THR A 455 13.65 -18.74 15.94
CA THR A 455 14.24 -17.86 16.96
C THR A 455 15.74 -18.10 17.04
N ARG A 456 16.46 -17.16 17.66
CA ARG A 456 17.91 -17.29 17.89
C ARG A 456 18.27 -18.53 18.71
N ASP A 457 17.35 -18.98 19.57
CA ASP A 457 17.50 -20.18 20.41
C ASP A 457 17.15 -21.48 19.66
N GLY A 458 16.74 -21.39 18.39
CA GLY A 458 16.46 -22.52 17.50
C GLY A 458 15.01 -22.99 17.51
N GLU A 459 14.10 -22.31 18.21
CA GLU A 459 12.67 -22.64 18.16
C GLU A 459 12.09 -22.30 16.80
N ARG A 460 11.31 -23.22 16.24
CA ARG A 460 10.75 -23.09 14.89
C ARG A 460 9.24 -22.89 14.93
N TYR A 461 8.79 -21.80 14.33
CA TYR A 461 7.39 -21.43 14.14
C TYR A 461 7.07 -21.53 12.65
N GLU A 462 5.90 -22.07 12.32
CA GLU A 462 5.49 -22.30 10.93
C GLU A 462 4.07 -21.79 10.69
N LEU A 463 3.89 -21.08 9.58
CA LEU A 463 2.60 -20.60 9.09
C LEU A 463 2.27 -21.28 7.76
N LYS A 464 1.40 -22.29 7.81
CA LYS A 464 1.04 -23.14 6.66
C LYS A 464 -0.07 -22.50 5.81
N PRO A 465 -0.26 -22.96 4.56
CA PRO A 465 -1.45 -22.61 3.77
C PRO A 465 -2.74 -22.90 4.52
N GLY A 466 -3.73 -22.01 4.41
CA GLY A 466 -5.02 -22.12 5.09
C GLY A 466 -5.01 -21.78 6.58
N ASP A 467 -3.86 -21.44 7.17
CA ASP A 467 -3.80 -20.99 8.56
C ASP A 467 -4.59 -19.67 8.75
N PRO A 468 -5.54 -19.61 9.70
CA PRO A 468 -6.40 -18.45 9.87
C PRO A 468 -5.63 -17.17 10.22
N ARG A 469 -4.45 -17.29 10.84
CA ARG A 469 -3.56 -16.16 11.20
C ARG A 469 -2.95 -15.44 10.00
N ARG A 470 -3.13 -15.96 8.78
CA ARG A 470 -2.80 -15.26 7.53
C ARG A 470 -3.67 -14.02 7.30
N ALA A 471 -4.81 -13.89 7.97
CA ALA A 471 -5.61 -12.67 8.00
C ALA A 471 -5.40 -11.94 9.34
N LEU A 472 -5.03 -10.66 9.28
CA LEU A 472 -4.90 -9.81 10.46
C LEU A 472 -6.21 -9.74 11.25
N GLN A 473 -6.14 -9.49 12.56
CA GLN A 473 -7.37 -9.33 13.35
C GLN A 473 -8.01 -8.01 12.96
N LEU A 474 -9.33 -7.94 13.00
CA LEU A 474 -10.01 -6.66 12.95
C LEU A 474 -9.63 -5.84 14.19
N PRO A 475 -9.51 -4.50 14.10
CA PRO A 475 -9.30 -3.67 15.27
C PRO A 475 -10.33 -3.93 16.37
N ALA A 476 -9.92 -3.79 17.64
CA ALA A 476 -10.79 -4.06 18.77
C ALA A 476 -12.05 -3.18 18.76
N GLU A 477 -11.92 -1.92 18.34
CA GLU A 477 -13.05 -0.99 18.19
C GLU A 477 -14.02 -1.43 17.09
N ALA A 478 -13.52 -1.98 15.97
CA ALA A 478 -14.38 -2.48 14.91
C ALA A 478 -15.21 -3.70 15.36
N ILE A 479 -14.63 -4.55 16.22
CA ILE A 479 -15.33 -5.70 16.80
C ILE A 479 -16.34 -5.25 17.87
N THR A 480 -15.92 -4.37 18.79
CA THR A 480 -16.69 -4.05 19.99
C THR A 480 -17.72 -2.94 19.78
N LEU A 481 -17.41 -1.92 18.96
CA LEU A 481 -18.29 -0.77 18.71
C LEU A 481 -19.15 -0.96 17.46
N ALA A 482 -18.56 -1.44 16.35
CA ALA A 482 -19.28 -1.67 15.10
C ALA A 482 -19.91 -3.07 14.98
N GLY A 483 -19.63 -3.97 15.94
CA GLY A 483 -20.23 -5.30 16.01
C GLY A 483 -19.73 -6.27 14.94
N LEU A 484 -18.55 -6.05 14.36
CA LEU A 484 -18.00 -6.93 13.34
C LEU A 484 -17.55 -8.27 13.93
N GLU A 485 -17.85 -9.36 13.23
CA GLU A 485 -17.37 -10.69 13.60
C GLU A 485 -15.82 -10.75 13.47
N PRO A 486 -15.10 -11.13 14.54
CA PRO A 486 -13.64 -11.25 14.49
C PRO A 486 -13.21 -12.35 13.52
N ASN A 487 -11.99 -12.25 13.01
CA ASN A 487 -11.41 -13.35 12.23
C ASN A 487 -11.13 -14.56 13.14
N PRO A 488 -11.29 -15.80 12.63
CA PRO A 488 -10.90 -17.01 13.36
C PRO A 488 -9.39 -17.00 13.66
N ARG A 489 -8.96 -17.78 14.65
CA ARG A 489 -7.58 -17.82 15.14
C ARG A 489 -7.04 -19.24 15.25
#